data_AF-A0A4U9UJC1-F1
#
_entry.id   AF-A0A4U9UJC1-F1
#
_cell.length_a   1.000
_cell.length_b   1.000
_cell.length_c   1.000
_cell.angle_alpha   90.00
_cell.angle_beta   90.00
_cell.angle_gamma   90.00
#
_symmetry.space_group_name_H-M   'P 1'
#
loop_
_entity.id
_entity.type
_entity.pdbx_description
1 polymer ?
#
loop_
_entity_poly.entity_id
_entity_poly.type
_entity_poly.pdbx_seq_one_letter_code
_entity_poly.pdbx_strand_id
1 'polypeptide(L)'
;MKIELKSIYHSVQLSEETEAFTANLYINGVHAGYAKNEGHGGNTDYYAKDEKGRELIRQAEEYCKSLPPIEYPADKYMEAFSVNMDLEHYIDDQLYKYIEKKETAKFNAKLNKTMLKGIVYGIPDQSYGAITFNLPLVNVLAHPKGPQTVLQTIKDKILPKLKDGNKLLNTNIPESIIKAAGLKEEQYVKPTIQNIRYGTIPDVDDNKNNRGISR
;
A
#
# COMPACT_ATOMS: atom_id res chain seq x y z
N MET A 1 -5.46 2.42 28.42
CA MET A 1 -4.03 2.15 28.69
C MET A 1 -3.26 2.21 27.37
N LYS A 2 -1.97 2.58 27.34
CA LYS A 2 -1.18 2.58 26.09
C LYS A 2 -0.23 1.38 26.06
N ILE A 3 -0.44 0.47 25.13
CA ILE A 3 0.36 -0.76 24.94
C ILE A 3 0.96 -0.69 23.53
N GLU A 4 2.28 -0.88 23.41
CA GLU A 4 3.02 -0.70 22.16
C GLU A 4 4.11 -1.77 22.01
N LEU A 5 4.34 -2.22 20.79
CA LEU A 5 5.52 -3.00 20.42
C LEU A 5 6.61 -2.09 19.85
N LYS A 6 7.86 -2.29 20.29
CA LYS A 6 9.03 -1.57 19.77
C LYS A 6 10.14 -2.54 19.44
N SER A 7 11.09 -2.12 18.58
CA SER A 7 12.22 -2.95 18.16
C SER A 7 11.75 -4.30 17.59
N ILE A 8 10.75 -4.26 16.70
CA ILE A 8 10.10 -5.44 16.14
C ILE A 8 11.03 -6.06 15.08
N TYR A 9 11.47 -7.28 15.33
CA TYR A 9 12.14 -8.13 14.35
C TYR A 9 11.12 -9.15 13.86
N HIS A 10 10.85 -9.15 12.55
CA HIS A 10 9.86 -10.03 11.91
C HIS A 10 10.51 -10.77 10.74
N SER A 11 10.28 -12.09 10.67
CA SER A 11 10.91 -12.98 9.69
C SER A 11 9.86 -13.79 8.92
N VAL A 12 9.55 -13.37 7.69
CA VAL A 12 8.64 -14.09 6.79
C VAL A 12 9.14 -15.50 6.50
N GLN A 13 10.46 -15.70 6.39
CA GLN A 13 11.05 -17.02 6.10
C GLN A 13 10.88 -18.03 7.23
N LEU A 14 10.64 -17.57 8.46
CA LEU A 14 10.41 -18.42 9.62
C LEU A 14 8.91 -18.48 10.00
N SER A 15 8.05 -17.78 9.26
CA SER A 15 6.60 -17.75 9.50
C SER A 15 5.95 -18.85 8.68
N GLU A 16 5.63 -19.98 9.30
CA GLU A 16 5.00 -21.13 8.65
C GLU A 16 3.47 -21.08 8.80
N GLU A 17 2.99 -21.02 10.03
CA GLU A 17 1.56 -20.91 10.37
C GLU A 17 1.22 -19.57 11.06
N THR A 18 2.13 -19.08 11.90
CA THR A 18 2.02 -17.80 12.61
C THR A 18 3.16 -16.87 12.21
N GLU A 19 3.03 -15.58 12.54
CA GLU A 19 4.08 -14.61 12.25
C GLU A 19 5.27 -14.83 13.19
N ALA A 20 6.44 -15.18 12.66
CA ALA A 20 7.66 -15.30 13.46
C ALA A 20 8.24 -13.93 13.78
N PHE A 21 8.27 -13.57 15.06
CA PHE A 21 8.75 -12.26 15.49
C PHE A 21 9.34 -12.25 16.90
N THR A 22 10.09 -11.18 17.18
CA THR A 22 10.43 -10.75 18.55
C THR A 22 10.24 -9.24 18.67
N ALA A 23 9.81 -8.78 19.84
CA ALA A 23 9.61 -7.36 20.10
C ALA A 23 9.76 -7.02 21.59
N ASN A 24 10.07 -5.76 21.87
CA ASN A 24 9.97 -5.19 23.21
C ASN A 24 8.54 -4.70 23.45
N LEU A 25 7.93 -5.17 24.53
CA LEU A 25 6.59 -4.78 24.98
C LEU A 25 6.69 -3.54 25.88
N TYR A 26 6.10 -2.43 25.44
CA TYR A 26 6.03 -1.18 26.18
C TYR A 26 4.60 -0.93 26.68
N ILE A 27 4.47 -0.61 27.97
CA ILE A 27 3.20 -0.27 28.60
C ILE A 27 3.33 1.09 29.27
N ASN A 28 2.47 2.03 28.88
CA ASN A 28 2.50 3.44 29.30
C ASN A 28 3.90 4.07 29.16
N GLY A 29 4.62 3.73 28.08
CA GLY A 29 5.96 4.24 27.79
C GLY A 29 7.11 3.54 28.51
N VAL A 30 6.85 2.58 29.41
CA VAL A 30 7.86 1.79 30.12
C VAL A 30 8.09 0.47 29.39
N HIS A 31 9.36 0.08 29.21
CA HIS A 31 9.72 -1.25 28.69
C HIS A 31 9.37 -2.32 29.73
N ALA A 32 8.19 -2.91 29.61
CA ALA A 32 7.60 -3.82 30.59
C ALA A 32 8.03 -5.28 30.37
N GLY A 33 8.28 -5.68 29.12
CA GLY A 33 8.60 -7.06 28.82
C GLY A 33 8.96 -7.28 27.36
N TYR A 34 8.85 -8.53 26.94
CA TYR A 34 9.14 -8.98 25.59
C TYR A 34 7.95 -9.78 25.07
N ALA A 35 7.76 -9.77 23.75
CA ALA A 35 6.80 -10.61 23.04
C ALA A 35 7.53 -11.37 21.93
N LYS A 36 7.17 -12.63 21.71
CA LYS A 36 7.74 -13.47 20.64
C LYS A 36 6.72 -14.49 20.13
N ASN A 37 6.90 -14.91 18.88
CA ASN A 37 6.31 -16.12 18.35
C ASN A 37 7.33 -16.76 17.39
N GLU A 38 7.40 -18.09 17.37
CA GLU A 38 8.40 -18.84 16.61
C GLU A 38 7.96 -19.15 15.17
N GLY A 39 6.66 -18.95 14.87
CA GLY A 39 6.11 -19.06 13.52
C GLY A 39 5.56 -20.43 13.14
N HIS A 40 5.66 -21.43 14.03
CA HIS A 40 5.19 -22.79 13.79
C HIS A 40 3.76 -23.05 14.30
N GLY A 41 2.96 -21.98 14.44
CA GLY A 41 1.63 -22.05 15.02
C GLY A 41 1.63 -21.76 16.53
N GLY A 42 0.45 -21.79 17.13
CA GLY A 42 0.26 -21.55 18.56
C GLY A 42 0.34 -20.08 18.97
N ASN A 43 0.33 -19.90 20.29
CA ASN A 43 0.12 -18.60 20.92
C ASN A 43 1.36 -17.71 20.89
N THR A 44 1.14 -16.40 20.91
CA THR A 44 2.20 -15.43 21.11
C THR A 44 2.63 -15.41 22.57
N ASP A 45 3.90 -15.73 22.83
CA ASP A 45 4.49 -15.66 24.16
C ASP A 45 4.81 -14.21 24.53
N TYR A 46 4.47 -13.81 25.75
CA TYR A 46 4.97 -12.57 26.34
C TYR A 46 5.40 -12.78 27.78
N TYR A 47 6.45 -12.07 28.20
CA TYR A 47 7.01 -12.20 29.54
C TYR A 47 7.60 -10.90 30.05
N ALA A 48 7.51 -10.72 31.36
CA ALA A 48 8.01 -9.53 32.04
C ALA A 48 9.53 -9.44 31.99
N LYS A 49 10.03 -8.21 31.81
CA LYS A 49 11.47 -7.91 31.91
C LYS A 49 11.95 -7.91 33.36
N ASP A 50 11.11 -7.39 34.27
CA ASP A 50 11.37 -7.26 35.70
C ASP A 50 10.05 -7.25 36.49
N GLU A 51 10.13 -7.10 37.82
CA GLU A 51 8.94 -7.09 38.68
C GLU A 51 7.96 -5.94 38.40
N LYS A 52 8.48 -4.75 38.05
CA LYS A 52 7.63 -3.63 37.63
C LYS A 52 6.93 -3.96 36.32
N GLY A 53 7.65 -4.58 35.38
CA GLY A 53 7.13 -5.10 34.13
C GLY A 53 6.01 -6.12 34.34
N ARG A 54 6.17 -7.02 35.32
CA ARG A 54 5.17 -8.02 35.69
C ARG A 54 3.85 -7.39 36.12
N GLU A 55 3.93 -6.38 36.99
CA GLU A 55 2.73 -5.66 37.43
C GLU A 55 2.09 -4.85 36.29
N LEU A 56 2.90 -4.23 35.42
CA LEU A 56 2.38 -3.54 34.24
C LEU A 56 1.68 -4.49 33.27
N ILE A 57 2.24 -5.67 33.03
CA ILE A 57 1.64 -6.71 32.18
C ILE A 57 0.32 -7.18 32.78
N ARG A 58 0.27 -7.46 34.09
CA ARG A 58 -0.98 -7.83 34.77
C ARG A 58 -2.06 -6.76 34.62
N GLN A 59 -1.70 -5.47 34.74
CA GLN A 59 -2.63 -4.37 34.50
C GLN A 59 -3.07 -4.29 33.03
N ALA A 60 -2.19 -4.60 32.09
CA ALA A 60 -2.52 -4.65 30.66
C ALA A 60 -3.44 -5.83 30.31
N GLU A 61 -3.26 -7.01 30.91
CA GLU A 61 -4.16 -8.14 30.77
C GLU A 61 -5.58 -7.78 31.23
N GLU A 62 -5.72 -7.18 32.42
CA GLU A 62 -7.01 -6.74 32.94
C GLU A 62 -7.64 -5.64 32.08
N TYR A 63 -6.82 -4.71 31.58
CA TYR A 63 -7.28 -3.71 30.63
C TYR A 63 -7.79 -4.34 29.33
N CYS A 64 -7.05 -5.28 28.74
CA CYS A 64 -7.46 -5.93 27.50
C CYS A 64 -8.75 -6.73 27.66
N LYS A 65 -8.94 -7.43 28.78
CA LYS A 65 -10.22 -8.12 29.10
C LYS A 65 -11.41 -7.17 29.20
N SER A 66 -11.17 -5.89 29.50
CA SER A 66 -12.23 -4.86 29.55
C SER A 66 -12.57 -4.25 28.19
N LEU A 67 -11.78 -4.54 27.15
CA LEU A 67 -12.05 -4.07 25.79
C LEU A 67 -13.21 -4.85 25.17
N PRO A 68 -13.94 -4.25 24.20
CA PRO A 68 -14.95 -4.97 23.46
C PRO A 68 -14.37 -6.24 22.82
N PRO A 69 -15.15 -7.34 22.77
CA PRO A 69 -14.80 -8.52 21.98
C PRO A 69 -14.54 -8.16 20.52
N ILE A 70 -13.73 -8.98 19.86
CA ILE A 70 -13.56 -8.94 18.41
C ILE A 70 -14.73 -9.69 17.79
N GLU A 71 -15.48 -9.01 16.93
CA GLU A 71 -16.62 -9.57 16.23
C GLU A 71 -16.17 -10.08 14.84
N TYR A 72 -16.38 -11.37 14.58
CA TYR A 72 -16.16 -11.99 13.29
C TYR A 72 -17.52 -12.21 12.62
N PRO A 73 -17.85 -11.49 11.53
CA PRO A 73 -19.13 -11.66 10.84
C PRO A 73 -19.18 -13.03 10.17
N ALA A 74 -20.41 -13.55 9.98
CA ALA A 74 -20.62 -14.79 9.25
C ALA A 74 -20.10 -14.69 7.82
N ASP A 75 -19.47 -15.75 7.34
CA ASP A 75 -19.05 -15.91 5.95
C ASP A 75 -19.66 -17.16 5.31
N LYS A 76 -19.19 -17.55 4.12
CA LYS A 76 -19.71 -18.70 3.38
C LYS A 76 -19.51 -20.04 4.12
N TYR A 77 -18.56 -20.11 5.05
CA TYR A 77 -18.08 -21.34 5.68
C TYR A 77 -18.19 -21.32 7.22
N MET A 78 -18.38 -20.15 7.85
CA MET A 78 -18.51 -20.00 9.30
C MET A 78 -19.65 -19.05 9.71
N GLU A 79 -20.33 -19.39 10.80
CA GLU A 79 -21.27 -18.49 11.47
C GLU A 79 -20.53 -17.34 12.17
N ALA A 80 -21.26 -16.26 12.46
CA ALA A 80 -20.69 -15.15 13.21
C ALA A 80 -20.31 -15.61 14.62
N PHE A 81 -19.13 -15.19 15.08
CA PHE A 81 -18.66 -15.48 16.43
C PHE A 81 -17.86 -14.30 16.97
N SER A 82 -17.72 -14.24 18.29
CA SER A 82 -16.90 -13.23 18.94
C SER A 82 -15.83 -13.87 19.82
N VAL A 83 -14.69 -13.19 19.91
CA VAL A 83 -13.57 -13.59 20.75
C VAL A 83 -13.31 -12.48 21.75
N ASN A 84 -13.28 -12.82 23.03
CA ASN A 84 -12.93 -11.86 24.06
C ASN A 84 -11.49 -11.39 23.88
N MET A 85 -11.26 -10.09 24.02
CA MET A 85 -9.93 -9.53 23.91
C MET A 85 -9.06 -9.93 25.11
N ASP A 86 -7.81 -10.28 24.84
CA ASP A 86 -6.77 -10.46 25.84
C ASP A 86 -5.48 -9.73 25.40
N LEU A 87 -4.43 -9.83 26.22
CA LEU A 87 -3.16 -9.15 25.91
C LEU A 87 -2.45 -9.78 24.70
N GLU A 88 -2.61 -11.09 24.50
CA GLU A 88 -2.00 -11.82 23.38
C GLU A 88 -2.58 -11.33 22.04
N HIS A 89 -3.90 -11.37 21.90
CA HIS A 89 -4.61 -10.89 20.72
C HIS A 89 -4.32 -9.40 20.45
N TYR A 90 -4.22 -8.60 21.51
CA TYR A 90 -3.85 -7.19 21.36
C TYR A 90 -2.42 -7.02 20.82
N ILE A 91 -1.47 -7.83 21.29
CA ILE A 91 -0.09 -7.84 20.78
C ILE A 91 -0.07 -8.23 19.31
N ASP A 92 -0.81 -9.28 18.93
CA ASP A 92 -0.89 -9.74 17.55
C ASP A 92 -1.51 -8.70 16.62
N ASP A 93 -2.58 -8.02 17.03
CA ASP A 93 -3.17 -6.90 16.27
C ASP A 93 -2.17 -5.75 16.06
N GLN A 94 -1.36 -5.41 17.08
CA GLN A 94 -0.29 -4.43 16.92
C GLN A 94 0.79 -4.90 15.94
N LEU A 95 1.15 -6.18 15.97
CA LEU A 95 2.10 -6.77 15.03
C LEU A 95 1.56 -6.74 13.60
N TYR A 96 0.30 -7.15 13.37
CA TYR A 96 -0.31 -7.15 12.05
C TYR A 96 -0.38 -5.76 11.45
N LYS A 97 -0.78 -4.74 12.23
CA LYS A 97 -0.75 -3.33 11.81
C LYS A 97 0.64 -2.88 11.41
N TYR A 98 1.67 -3.30 12.14
CA TYR A 98 3.06 -3.01 11.79
C TYR A 98 3.48 -3.69 10.48
N ILE A 99 3.16 -4.97 10.31
CA ILE A 99 3.48 -5.74 9.10
C ILE A 99 2.78 -5.15 7.88
N GLU A 100 1.47 -4.87 7.96
CA GLU A 100 0.69 -4.26 6.88
C GLU A 100 1.29 -2.93 6.44
N LYS A 101 1.64 -2.06 7.39
CA LYS A 101 2.30 -0.79 7.10
C LYS A 101 3.65 -0.97 6.43
N LYS A 102 4.45 -1.94 6.89
CA LYS A 102 5.77 -2.27 6.34
C LYS A 102 5.66 -2.79 4.90
N GLU A 103 4.73 -3.69 4.62
CA GLU A 103 4.51 -4.23 3.28
C GLU A 103 3.92 -3.19 2.32
N THR A 104 2.96 -2.38 2.77
CA THR A 104 2.44 -1.24 2.01
C THR A 104 3.56 -0.26 1.64
N ALA A 105 4.45 0.07 2.58
CA ALA A 105 5.58 0.95 2.32
C ALA A 105 6.57 0.34 1.31
N LYS A 106 6.88 -0.96 1.41
CA LYS A 106 7.73 -1.66 0.45
C LYS A 106 7.10 -1.71 -0.94
N PHE A 107 5.82 -2.03 -1.02
CA PHE A 107 5.05 -2.04 -2.26
C PHE A 107 5.11 -0.66 -2.93
N ASN A 108 4.80 0.40 -2.18
CA ASN A 108 4.84 1.77 -2.67
C ASN A 108 6.24 2.22 -3.10
N ALA A 109 7.29 1.83 -2.36
CA ALA A 109 8.66 2.11 -2.74
C ALA A 109 9.05 1.42 -4.07
N LYS A 110 8.64 0.16 -4.25
CA LYS A 110 8.88 -0.61 -5.48
C LYS A 110 8.10 -0.03 -6.66
N LEU A 111 6.83 0.31 -6.43
CA LEU A 111 5.94 0.98 -7.36
C LEU A 111 6.55 2.30 -7.85
N ASN A 112 6.96 3.19 -6.92
CA ASN A 112 7.59 4.48 -7.25
C ASN A 112 8.88 4.30 -8.07
N LYS A 113 9.76 3.37 -7.68
CA LYS A 113 10.98 3.07 -8.46
C LYS A 113 10.65 2.57 -9.87
N THR A 114 9.55 1.84 -10.03
CA THR A 114 9.11 1.32 -11.34
C THR A 114 8.55 2.44 -12.20
N MET A 115 7.80 3.39 -11.64
CA MET A 115 7.31 4.59 -12.34
C MET A 115 8.44 5.44 -12.92
N LEU A 116 9.61 5.46 -12.28
CA LEU A 116 10.77 6.18 -12.81
C LEU A 116 11.35 5.54 -14.08
N LYS A 117 11.07 4.26 -14.33
CA LYS A 117 11.62 3.49 -15.45
C LYS A 117 10.60 3.23 -16.57
N GLY A 118 9.32 3.51 -16.34
CA GLY A 118 8.29 3.10 -17.28
C GLY A 118 6.86 3.46 -16.90
N ILE A 119 5.94 2.90 -17.66
CA ILE A 119 4.50 3.07 -17.48
C ILE A 119 3.97 1.88 -16.68
N VAL A 120 3.30 2.16 -15.57
CA VAL A 120 2.83 1.22 -14.57
C VAL A 120 1.30 1.23 -14.56
N TYR A 121 0.71 0.04 -14.56
CA TYR A 121 -0.74 -0.17 -14.51
C TYR A 121 -1.07 -1.28 -13.53
N GLY A 122 -2.25 -1.26 -12.93
CA GLY A 122 -2.61 -2.26 -11.93
C GLY A 122 -3.83 -1.89 -11.10
N ILE A 123 -4.14 -2.73 -10.12
CA ILE A 123 -5.16 -2.43 -9.10
C ILE A 123 -4.44 -1.67 -7.97
N PRO A 124 -4.87 -0.44 -7.63
CA PRO A 124 -4.27 0.34 -6.55
C PRO A 124 -4.12 -0.46 -5.26
N ASP A 125 -2.98 -0.31 -4.59
CA ASP A 125 -2.63 -0.96 -3.31
C ASP A 125 -2.64 -2.50 -3.29
N GLN A 126 -2.80 -3.15 -4.45
CA GLN A 126 -2.87 -4.61 -4.54
C GLN A 126 -1.81 -5.19 -5.48
N SER A 127 -1.79 -4.76 -6.74
CA SER A 127 -0.91 -5.35 -7.74
C SER A 127 -0.60 -4.38 -8.87
N TYR A 128 0.55 -4.57 -9.53
CA TYR A 128 0.90 -3.79 -10.71
C TYR A 128 1.77 -4.56 -11.70
N GLY A 129 1.62 -4.23 -12.97
CA GLY A 129 2.53 -4.54 -14.06
C GLY A 129 3.15 -3.27 -14.63
N ALA A 130 4.22 -3.40 -15.41
CA ALA A 130 4.89 -2.26 -16.01
C ALA A 130 5.43 -2.54 -17.41
N ILE A 131 5.46 -1.50 -18.24
CA ILE A 131 6.19 -1.45 -19.50
C ILE A 131 7.35 -0.48 -19.29
N THR A 132 8.57 -1.02 -19.27
CA THR A 132 9.78 -0.25 -18.99
C THR A 132 10.48 0.22 -20.26
N PHE A 133 11.18 1.34 -20.17
CA PHE A 133 12.01 1.88 -21.23
C PHE A 133 13.49 1.65 -20.90
N ASN A 134 14.35 1.69 -21.92
CA ASN A 134 15.80 1.59 -21.76
C ASN A 134 16.40 2.79 -21.00
N LEU A 135 15.72 3.95 -21.07
CA LEU A 135 16.10 5.17 -20.36
C LEU A 135 15.06 5.48 -19.26
N PRO A 136 15.43 6.20 -18.19
CA PRO A 136 14.46 6.69 -17.21
C PRO A 136 13.33 7.46 -17.89
N LEU A 137 12.10 7.31 -17.40
CA LEU A 137 10.89 7.89 -17.99
C LEU A 137 11.01 9.40 -18.18
N VAL A 138 11.65 10.10 -17.23
CA VAL A 138 11.90 11.55 -17.33
C VAL A 138 12.77 11.90 -18.54
N ASN A 139 13.78 11.09 -18.86
CA ASN A 139 14.65 11.30 -20.01
C ASN A 139 13.93 10.95 -21.31
N VAL A 140 13.08 9.91 -21.28
CA VAL A 140 12.19 9.59 -22.40
C VAL A 140 11.31 10.80 -22.68
N LEU A 141 10.62 11.34 -21.68
CA LEU A 141 9.74 12.51 -21.82
C LEU A 141 10.47 13.80 -22.23
N ALA A 142 11.75 13.96 -21.87
CA ALA A 142 12.55 15.12 -22.27
C ALA A 142 12.99 15.06 -23.75
N HIS A 143 12.99 13.88 -24.37
CA HIS A 143 13.33 13.73 -25.78
C HIS A 143 12.22 14.31 -26.68
N PRO A 144 12.54 14.96 -27.83
CA PRO A 144 11.52 15.59 -28.68
C PRO A 144 10.36 14.69 -29.12
N LYS A 145 10.64 13.40 -29.39
CA LYS A 145 9.63 12.38 -29.76
C LYS A 145 9.09 11.57 -28.57
N GLY A 146 9.62 11.82 -27.37
CA GLY A 146 9.34 11.11 -26.14
C GLY A 146 7.87 11.09 -25.74
N PRO A 147 7.22 12.27 -25.61
CA PRO A 147 5.80 12.36 -25.27
C PRO A 147 4.92 11.53 -26.20
N GLN A 148 5.20 11.57 -27.51
CA GLN A 148 4.46 10.78 -28.49
C GLN A 148 4.69 9.27 -28.31
N THR A 149 5.91 8.83 -28.03
CA THR A 149 6.20 7.42 -27.71
C THR A 149 5.45 6.96 -26.47
N VAL A 150 5.42 7.77 -25.41
CA VAL A 150 4.68 7.45 -24.17
C VAL A 150 3.18 7.38 -24.45
N LEU A 151 2.62 8.35 -25.18
CA LEU A 151 1.21 8.35 -25.60
C LEU A 151 0.84 7.07 -26.34
N GLN A 152 1.59 6.71 -27.40
CA GLN A 152 1.29 5.51 -28.18
C GLN A 152 1.43 4.25 -27.33
N THR A 153 2.43 4.19 -26.44
CA THR A 153 2.57 3.06 -25.53
C THR A 153 1.37 2.93 -24.59
N ILE A 154 0.86 4.04 -24.05
CA ILE A 154 -0.36 4.05 -23.23
C ILE A 154 -1.54 3.54 -24.07
N LYS A 155 -1.75 4.11 -25.24
CA LYS A 155 -2.89 3.79 -26.11
C LYS A 155 -2.90 2.34 -26.57
N ASP A 156 -1.76 1.84 -27.04
CA ASP A 156 -1.67 0.54 -27.71
C ASP A 156 -1.48 -0.61 -26.72
N LYS A 157 -0.80 -0.36 -25.59
CA LYS A 157 -0.37 -1.44 -24.68
C LYS A 157 -0.96 -1.36 -23.28
N ILE A 158 -1.34 -0.18 -22.79
CA ILE A 158 -1.86 0.00 -21.43
C ILE A 158 -3.38 0.03 -21.44
N LEU A 159 -4.00 0.87 -22.29
CA LEU A 159 -5.44 1.02 -22.36
C LEU A 159 -6.20 -0.31 -22.53
N PRO A 160 -5.76 -1.28 -23.36
CA PRO A 160 -6.42 -2.58 -23.47
C PRO A 160 -6.40 -3.42 -22.19
N LYS A 161 -5.48 -3.11 -21.27
CA LYS A 161 -5.27 -3.80 -19.99
C LYS A 161 -6.02 -3.13 -18.82
N LEU A 162 -6.62 -1.96 -19.03
CA LEU A 162 -7.37 -1.23 -18.00
C LEU A 162 -8.81 -1.76 -17.87
N LYS A 163 -8.93 -3.04 -17.55
CA LYS A 163 -10.19 -3.75 -17.27
C LYS A 163 -10.21 -4.19 -15.80
N ASP A 164 -11.38 -4.51 -15.27
CA ASP A 164 -11.54 -5.15 -13.95
C ASP A 164 -10.86 -4.37 -12.81
N GLY A 165 -11.04 -3.04 -12.80
CA GLY A 165 -10.48 -2.16 -11.76
C GLY A 165 -9.01 -1.76 -11.97
N ASN A 166 -8.35 -2.22 -13.03
CA ASN A 166 -7.00 -1.77 -13.36
C ASN A 166 -6.98 -0.29 -13.77
N LYS A 167 -6.01 0.45 -13.23
CA LYS A 167 -5.76 1.86 -13.52
C LYS A 167 -4.32 2.08 -13.96
N LEU A 168 -4.08 3.16 -14.69
CA LEU A 168 -2.74 3.73 -14.85
C LEU A 168 -2.30 4.32 -13.51
N LEU A 169 -1.18 3.82 -12.98
CA LEU A 169 -0.72 4.19 -11.63
C LEU A 169 0.30 5.33 -11.64
N ASN A 170 0.90 5.68 -12.78
CA ASN A 170 1.90 6.76 -12.83
C ASN A 170 1.32 8.11 -12.39
N THR A 171 2.00 8.72 -11.40
CA THR A 171 1.76 10.12 -11.02
C THR A 171 2.73 11.08 -11.70
N ASN A 172 3.76 10.56 -12.39
CA ASN A 172 4.86 11.30 -13.01
C ASN A 172 4.77 11.39 -14.55
N ILE A 173 3.62 11.04 -15.13
CA ILE A 173 3.31 11.28 -16.54
C ILE A 173 2.36 12.50 -16.61
N PRO A 174 2.64 13.49 -17.48
CA PRO A 174 1.73 14.61 -17.69
C PRO A 174 0.30 14.18 -18.01
N GLU A 175 -0.68 14.76 -17.32
CA GLU A 175 -2.11 14.52 -17.53
C GLU A 175 -2.53 14.74 -18.98
N SER A 176 -1.93 15.73 -19.66
CA SER A 176 -2.17 16.00 -21.07
C SER A 176 -1.86 14.80 -21.98
N ILE A 177 -0.80 14.03 -21.68
CA ILE A 177 -0.46 12.79 -22.42
C ILE A 177 -1.50 11.70 -22.15
N ILE A 178 -1.93 11.58 -20.89
CA ILE A 178 -2.88 10.56 -20.45
C ILE A 178 -4.24 10.75 -21.13
N LYS A 179 -4.76 11.98 -21.11
CA LYS A 179 -6.00 12.35 -21.79
C LYS A 179 -5.88 12.19 -23.30
N ALA A 180 -4.76 12.60 -23.89
CA ALA A 180 -4.48 12.42 -25.32
C ALA A 180 -4.44 10.95 -25.76
N ALA A 181 -4.04 10.04 -24.86
CA ALA A 181 -4.07 8.60 -25.11
C ALA A 181 -5.49 7.99 -25.02
N GLY A 182 -6.49 8.78 -24.62
CA GLY A 182 -7.90 8.39 -24.54
C GLY A 182 -8.34 7.82 -23.19
N LEU A 183 -7.56 8.00 -22.13
CA LEU A 183 -7.94 7.54 -20.79
C LEU A 183 -8.92 8.53 -20.13
N LYS A 184 -9.95 7.98 -19.49
CA LYS A 184 -10.90 8.73 -18.65
C LYS A 184 -10.39 8.85 -17.21
N GLU A 185 -10.89 9.83 -16.47
CA GLU A 185 -10.43 10.15 -15.10
C GLU A 185 -10.50 8.95 -14.14
N GLU A 186 -11.48 8.08 -14.29
CA GLU A 186 -11.61 6.87 -13.48
C GLU A 186 -10.53 5.82 -13.75
N GLN A 187 -9.84 5.89 -14.88
CA GLN A 187 -8.86 4.91 -15.36
C GLN A 187 -7.41 5.24 -14.98
N TYR A 188 -7.16 6.35 -14.27
CA TYR A 188 -5.83 6.71 -13.81
C TYR A 188 -5.84 7.33 -12.43
N VAL A 189 -4.73 7.24 -11.71
CA VAL A 189 -4.53 7.99 -10.46
C VAL A 189 -4.12 9.42 -10.77
N LYS A 190 -4.53 10.36 -9.92
CA LYS A 190 -4.32 11.80 -10.16
C LYS A 190 -2.83 12.12 -10.41
N PRO A 191 -2.45 12.66 -11.60
CA PRO A 191 -1.08 13.02 -11.88
C PRO A 191 -0.62 14.23 -11.07
N THR A 192 0.69 14.29 -10.80
CA THR A 192 1.34 15.46 -10.18
C THR A 192 1.79 16.50 -11.21
N ILE A 193 1.77 16.15 -12.49
CA ILE A 193 2.19 16.97 -13.61
C ILE A 193 1.01 17.11 -14.56
N GLN A 194 0.59 18.33 -14.87
CA GLN A 194 -0.55 18.55 -15.77
C GLN A 194 -0.13 18.59 -17.25
N ASN A 195 0.89 19.37 -17.58
CA ASN A 195 1.29 19.64 -18.97
C ASN A 195 2.71 19.16 -19.29
N ILE A 196 2.96 18.86 -20.57
CA ILE A 196 4.30 18.55 -21.08
C ILE A 196 5.25 19.75 -20.94
N ARG A 197 6.53 19.48 -20.65
CA ARG A 197 7.58 20.51 -20.58
C ARG A 197 8.44 20.58 -21.85
N TYR A 198 8.58 19.47 -22.56
CA TYR A 198 9.42 19.32 -23.75
C TYR A 198 8.74 18.37 -24.75
N GLY A 199 9.00 18.56 -26.05
CA GLY A 199 8.39 17.78 -27.13
C GLY A 199 6.96 18.23 -27.50
N THR A 200 6.35 17.53 -28.46
CA THR A 200 4.97 17.79 -28.89
C THR A 200 4.13 16.51 -28.85
N ILE A 201 2.84 16.67 -28.57
CA ILE A 201 1.82 15.66 -28.81
C ILE A 201 1.08 16.15 -30.07
N PRO A 202 0.80 15.31 -31.08
CA PRO A 202 -0.06 15.68 -32.20
C PRO A 202 -1.39 16.18 -31.63
N ASP A 203 -1.85 17.35 -32.08
CA ASP A 203 -3.02 18.04 -31.55
C ASP A 203 -4.15 17.04 -31.26
N VAL A 204 -4.44 16.86 -29.97
CA VAL A 204 -5.76 16.43 -29.55
C VAL A 204 -6.62 17.66 -29.78
N ASP A 205 -7.53 17.53 -30.73
CA ASP A 205 -8.40 18.57 -31.27
C ASP A 205 -9.22 19.24 -30.14
N ASP A 206 -8.59 20.18 -29.41
CA ASP A 206 -9.19 20.99 -28.34
C ASP A 206 -10.04 22.15 -28.91
N ASN A 207 -10.44 22.08 -30.18
CA ASN A 207 -11.24 23.15 -30.81
C ASN A 207 -12.32 22.63 -31.76
N LYS A 208 -13.28 21.89 -31.20
CA LYS A 208 -14.65 21.85 -31.73
C LYS A 208 -15.65 22.24 -30.66
N ASN A 209 -15.70 23.53 -30.33
CA ASN A 209 -16.94 24.27 -30.05
C ASN A 209 -16.64 25.74 -29.73
N ASN A 210 -16.34 26.53 -30.77
CA ASN A 210 -16.80 27.92 -30.88
C ASN A 210 -16.51 28.47 -32.28
N ARG A 211 -17.15 27.89 -33.30
CA ARG A 211 -17.51 28.65 -34.51
C ARG A 211 -18.91 29.23 -34.29
N GLY A 212 -18.95 30.27 -33.46
CA GLY A 212 -20.08 31.20 -33.41
C GLY A 212 -20.01 32.07 -34.65
N ILE A 213 -20.95 31.82 -35.55
CA ILE A 213 -21.15 32.48 -36.85
C ILE A 213 -21.31 33.99 -36.66
N SER A 214 -20.56 34.74 -37.47
CA SER A 214 -20.75 36.17 -37.71
C SER A 214 -22.13 36.47 -38.27
N ARG A 215 -22.81 37.46 -37.71
CA ARG A 215 -23.69 38.41 -38.43
C ARG A 215 -23.56 39.77 -37.80
#